data_AF-A0A926C412-F1
#
_entry.id   AF-A0A926C412-F1
#
_cell.length_a   1.000
_cell.length_b   1.000
_cell.length_c   1.000
_cell.angle_alpha   90.00
_cell.angle_beta   90.00
_cell.angle_gamma   90.00
#
_symmetry.space_group_name_H-M   'P 1'
#
loop_
_entity.id
_entity.type
_entity.pdbx_description
1 polymer ?
#
loop_
_entity_poly.entity_id
_entity_poly.type
_entity_poly.pdbx_seq_one_letter_code
_entity_poly.pdbx_strand_id
1 'polypeptide(L)'
;MRIALAILFLILTDALSAQVPKQKPFETVFPAKMWDRPHLDSTINVDRLSLESCYQLIEKMFVVDQQYRDSLHRHRVDEARSRSFMRLMAINDPVNQTILLKILNRHGWPCDDTKRKLSTKAWHIAWHARGDLDKMLTFYPYLVRANSKKCINRHQFAEFKERVEGIKKVRSQWVQVNTEARKVNISAVP
;
A
#
# COMPACT_ATOMS: atom_id res chain seq x y z
N MET A 1 36.52 58.01 -7.86
CA MET A 1 36.92 56.58 -7.85
C MET A 1 36.03 55.77 -6.89
N ARG A 2 34.70 55.72 -7.11
CA ARG A 2 33.73 55.00 -6.24
C ARG A 2 32.47 54.46 -6.94
N ILE A 3 32.47 54.32 -8.27
CA ILE A 3 31.25 53.91 -9.02
C ILE A 3 31.47 52.64 -9.87
N ALA A 4 32.70 52.14 -10.00
CA ALA A 4 33.00 51.00 -10.87
C ALA A 4 32.86 49.61 -10.21
N LEU A 5 32.49 49.52 -8.92
CA LEU A 5 32.42 48.22 -8.21
C LEU A 5 31.01 47.61 -8.07
N ALA A 6 29.96 48.32 -8.51
CA ALA A 6 28.57 47.87 -8.31
C ALA A 6 28.02 47.02 -9.46
N ILE A 7 28.65 47.02 -10.64
CA ILE A 7 28.12 46.33 -11.83
C ILE A 7 28.60 44.87 -11.91
N LEU A 8 29.67 44.49 -11.19
CA LEU A 8 30.19 43.11 -11.22
C LEU A 8 29.41 42.14 -10.31
N PHE A 9 28.55 42.64 -9.42
CA PHE A 9 27.76 41.80 -8.51
C PHE A 9 26.37 41.40 -9.05
N LEU A 10 25.93 41.97 -10.17
CA LEU A 10 24.60 41.72 -10.74
C LEU A 10 24.60 40.76 -11.95
N ILE A 11 25.76 40.23 -12.36
CA ILE A 11 25.86 39.30 -13.51
C ILE A 11 26.16 37.85 -13.06
N LEU A 12 26.37 37.59 -11.76
CA LEU A 12 26.68 36.25 -11.24
C LEU A 12 25.53 35.55 -10.52
N THR A 13 24.35 36.16 -10.38
CA THR A 13 23.21 35.51 -9.70
C THR A 13 22.32 34.67 -10.61
N ASP A 14 22.41 34.80 -11.94
CA ASP A 14 21.54 34.05 -12.86
C ASP A 14 22.12 32.72 -13.37
N ALA A 15 23.38 32.40 -13.04
CA ALA A 15 24.02 31.14 -13.43
C ALA A 15 23.72 29.95 -12.48
N LEU A 16 22.94 30.18 -11.42
CA LEU A 16 22.48 29.14 -10.48
C LEU A 16 20.97 28.85 -10.61
N SER A 17 20.38 29.08 -11.79
CA SER A 17 19.23 28.30 -12.21
C SER A 17 19.68 26.86 -12.36
N ALA A 18 19.65 26.16 -11.22
CA ALA A 18 19.75 24.73 -11.10
C ALA A 18 18.99 24.12 -12.26
N GLN A 19 19.72 23.47 -13.16
CA GLN A 19 19.16 22.41 -13.96
C GLN A 19 18.67 21.39 -12.95
N VAL A 20 17.42 21.55 -12.47
CA VAL A 20 16.68 20.45 -11.87
C VAL A 20 16.81 19.36 -12.92
N PRO A 21 17.53 18.26 -12.63
CA PRO A 21 17.63 17.19 -13.59
C PRO A 21 16.19 16.84 -13.92
N LYS A 22 15.78 17.01 -15.18
CA LYS A 22 14.54 16.41 -15.66
C LYS A 22 14.69 14.96 -15.30
N GLN A 23 14.06 14.54 -14.20
CA GLN A 23 14.00 13.15 -13.81
C GLN A 23 13.48 12.47 -15.06
N LYS A 24 14.33 11.71 -15.72
CA LYS A 24 13.89 10.90 -16.86
C LYS A 24 12.66 10.18 -16.36
N PRO A 25 11.53 10.19 -17.09
CA PRO A 25 10.38 9.40 -16.68
C PRO A 25 10.91 8.00 -16.41
N PHE A 26 10.64 7.52 -15.19
CA PHE A 26 11.07 6.21 -14.68
C PHE A 26 10.74 5.06 -15.65
N GLU A 27 9.85 5.32 -16.62
CA GLU A 27 9.47 4.51 -17.76
C GLU A 27 10.62 4.07 -18.68
N THR A 28 11.80 4.71 -18.63
CA THR A 28 12.99 4.28 -19.40
C THR A 28 13.96 3.37 -18.64
N VAL A 29 13.71 3.10 -17.35
CA VAL A 29 14.69 2.41 -16.48
C VAL A 29 14.48 0.89 -16.42
N PHE A 30 13.37 0.36 -16.96
CA PHE A 30 13.08 -1.06 -16.80
C PHE A 30 13.04 -1.80 -18.14
N PRO A 31 14.07 -2.61 -18.46
CA PRO A 31 14.04 -3.46 -19.63
C PRO A 31 12.87 -4.45 -19.54
N ALA A 32 12.32 -4.84 -20.70
CA ALA A 32 11.16 -5.73 -20.86
C ALA A 32 11.27 -7.11 -20.19
N LYS A 33 12.41 -7.43 -19.57
CA LYS A 33 12.59 -8.54 -18.62
C LYS A 33 12.58 -8.00 -17.18
N MET A 34 11.49 -7.33 -16.80
CA MET A 34 11.29 -6.96 -15.40
C MET A 34 10.87 -8.22 -14.66
N TRP A 35 11.77 -8.67 -13.79
CA TRP A 35 11.71 -9.91 -13.03
C TRP A 35 10.39 -10.02 -12.27
N ASP A 36 9.69 -11.16 -12.42
CA ASP A 36 8.49 -11.54 -11.64
C ASP A 36 8.86 -11.79 -10.16
N ARG A 37 9.37 -10.77 -9.48
CA ARG A 37 9.82 -10.81 -8.09
C ARG A 37 9.31 -9.59 -7.33
N PRO A 38 9.00 -9.76 -6.03
CA PRO A 38 8.62 -8.62 -5.20
C PRO A 38 9.80 -7.65 -5.06
N HIS A 39 9.49 -6.36 -4.93
CA HIS A 39 10.50 -5.30 -4.77
C HIS A 39 11.08 -5.22 -3.36
N LEU A 40 10.38 -5.83 -2.41
CA LEU A 40 10.83 -6.01 -1.04
C LEU A 40 10.90 -7.50 -0.71
N ASP A 41 11.69 -7.82 0.30
CA ASP A 41 11.78 -9.18 0.82
C ASP A 41 10.93 -9.31 2.08
N SER A 42 9.96 -10.23 2.06
CA SER A 42 9.16 -10.55 3.24
C SER A 42 9.98 -11.09 4.41
N THR A 43 11.22 -11.57 4.19
CA THR A 43 12.12 -12.06 5.24
C THR A 43 12.77 -10.96 6.09
N ILE A 44 12.56 -9.67 5.75
CA ILE A 44 13.05 -8.54 6.55
C ILE A 44 12.71 -8.75 8.03
N ASN A 45 13.74 -8.69 8.87
CA ASN A 45 13.64 -8.81 10.31
C ASN A 45 13.34 -7.42 10.92
N VAL A 46 12.05 -7.13 11.08
CA VAL A 46 11.60 -5.85 11.63
C VAL A 46 12.02 -5.63 13.08
N ASP A 47 12.35 -6.69 13.83
CA ASP A 47 12.72 -6.60 15.25
C ASP A 47 14.10 -5.95 15.44
N ARG A 48 14.93 -5.98 14.39
CA ARG A 48 16.25 -5.32 14.35
C ARG A 48 16.20 -3.88 13.85
N LEU A 49 15.05 -3.40 13.40
CA LEU A 49 14.90 -2.06 12.86
C LEU A 49 14.47 -1.06 13.94
N SER A 50 14.86 0.20 13.78
CA SER A 50 14.30 1.30 14.57
C SER A 50 12.86 1.59 14.14
N LEU A 51 12.09 2.28 14.98
CA LEU A 51 10.73 2.72 14.63
C LEU A 51 10.73 3.60 13.36
N GLU A 52 11.71 4.50 13.24
CA GLU A 52 11.82 5.37 12.05
C GLU A 52 12.18 4.57 10.80
N SER A 53 13.04 3.55 10.90
CA SER A 53 13.30 2.62 9.80
C SER A 53 12.05 1.83 9.38
N CYS A 54 11.22 1.42 10.34
CA CYS A 54 9.91 0.80 10.05
C CYS A 54 8.97 1.79 9.33
N TYR A 55 8.99 3.08 9.69
CA TYR A 55 8.22 4.10 8.98
C TYR A 55 8.70 4.31 7.54
N GLN A 56 10.01 4.33 7.32
CA GLN A 56 10.59 4.36 5.98
C GLN A 56 10.21 3.12 5.15
N LEU A 57 10.09 1.95 5.79
CA LEU A 57 9.57 0.76 5.10
C LEU A 57 8.11 0.91 4.67
N ILE A 58 7.23 1.47 5.52
CA ILE A 58 5.84 1.76 5.14
C ILE A 58 5.78 2.70 3.93
N GLU A 59 6.60 3.75 3.93
CA GLU A 59 6.74 4.67 2.81
C GLU A 59 7.11 3.93 1.52
N LYS A 60 8.16 3.10 1.58
CA LYS A 60 8.66 2.35 0.42
C LYS A 60 7.65 1.34 -0.10
N MET A 61 6.96 0.62 0.78
CA MET A 61 5.87 -0.30 0.42
C MET A 61 4.77 0.44 -0.35
N PHE A 62 4.33 1.60 0.16
CA PHE A 62 3.29 2.39 -0.49
C PHE A 62 3.71 2.93 -1.85
N VAL A 63 4.93 3.46 -1.99
CA VAL A 63 5.44 4.00 -3.26
C VAL A 63 5.47 2.91 -4.33
N VAL A 64 5.96 1.71 -4.00
CA VAL A 64 5.97 0.56 -4.91
C VAL A 64 4.55 0.17 -5.33
N ASP A 65 3.62 0.06 -4.37
CA ASP A 65 2.22 -0.28 -4.65
C ASP A 65 1.55 0.74 -5.57
N GLN A 66 1.72 2.05 -5.29
CA GLN A 66 1.11 3.10 -6.10
C GLN A 66 1.72 3.17 -7.50
N GLN A 67 3.03 2.93 -7.64
CA GLN A 67 3.68 2.94 -8.95
C GLN A 67 3.01 1.97 -9.93
N TYR A 68 2.66 0.74 -9.52
CA TYR A 68 1.99 -0.19 -10.44
C TYR A 68 0.54 0.18 -10.71
N ARG A 69 -0.17 0.70 -9.71
CA ARG A 69 -1.58 1.09 -9.85
C ARG A 69 -1.71 2.30 -10.78
N ASP A 70 -0.82 3.27 -10.63
CA ASP A 70 -0.73 4.43 -11.52
C ASP A 70 -0.35 4.01 -12.94
N SER A 71 0.62 3.10 -13.08
CA SER A 71 1.01 2.56 -14.39
C SER A 71 -0.12 1.78 -15.06
N LEU A 72 -0.88 0.98 -14.31
CA LEU A 72 -2.07 0.27 -14.80
C LEU A 72 -3.13 1.27 -15.28
N HIS A 73 -3.33 2.38 -14.56
CA HIS A 73 -4.26 3.43 -14.96
C HIS A 73 -3.82 4.12 -16.26
N ARG A 74 -2.52 4.45 -16.39
CA ARG A 74 -1.95 5.09 -17.60
C ARG A 74 -1.97 4.19 -18.84
N HIS A 75 -1.78 2.89 -18.67
CA HIS A 75 -1.62 1.94 -19.79
C HIS A 75 -2.82 1.02 -20.01
N ARG A 76 -4.03 1.41 -19.56
CA ARG A 76 -5.23 0.57 -19.61
C ARG A 76 -5.60 0.03 -21.01
N VAL A 77 -5.17 0.71 -22.07
CA VAL A 77 -5.41 0.31 -23.47
C VAL A 77 -4.42 -0.76 -23.95
N ASP A 78 -3.23 -0.84 -23.35
CA ASP A 78 -2.24 -1.89 -23.65
C ASP A 78 -2.47 -3.09 -22.72
N GLU A 79 -3.10 -4.13 -23.25
CA GLU A 79 -3.49 -5.31 -22.49
C GLU A 79 -2.28 -6.08 -21.93
N ALA A 80 -1.17 -6.17 -22.69
CA ALA A 80 0.02 -6.88 -22.26
C ALA A 80 0.71 -6.17 -21.09
N ARG A 81 0.87 -4.83 -21.18
CA ARG A 81 1.38 -4.03 -20.05
C ARG A 81 0.46 -4.07 -18.86
N SER A 82 -0.85 -3.96 -19.07
CA SER A 82 -1.84 -4.05 -18.00
C SER A 82 -1.75 -5.38 -17.24
N ARG A 83 -1.65 -6.51 -17.96
CA ARG A 83 -1.42 -7.83 -17.34
C ARG A 83 -0.12 -7.90 -16.54
N SER A 84 0.95 -7.30 -17.04
CA SER A 84 2.23 -7.24 -16.33
C SER A 84 2.10 -6.46 -15.01
N PHE A 85 1.48 -5.27 -15.02
CA PHE A 85 1.27 -4.50 -13.78
C PHE A 85 0.35 -5.20 -12.79
N MET A 86 -0.72 -5.83 -13.27
CA MET A 86 -1.60 -6.65 -12.40
C MET A 86 -0.82 -7.80 -11.75
N ARG A 87 0.09 -8.46 -12.48
CA ARG A 87 0.96 -9.50 -11.92
C ARG A 87 1.91 -8.94 -10.85
N LEU A 88 2.55 -7.79 -11.12
CA LEU A 88 3.42 -7.13 -10.15
C LEU A 88 2.67 -6.73 -8.87
N MET A 89 1.44 -6.25 -9.00
CA MET A 89 0.57 -5.99 -7.85
C MET A 89 0.27 -7.27 -7.06
N ALA A 90 -0.11 -8.36 -7.75
CA ALA A 90 -0.40 -9.64 -7.12
C ALA A 90 0.81 -10.25 -6.37
N ILE A 91 2.03 -9.98 -6.83
CA ILE A 91 3.28 -10.42 -6.18
C ILE A 91 3.66 -9.50 -5.00
N ASN A 92 3.52 -8.18 -5.14
CA ASN A 92 3.97 -7.22 -4.12
C ASN A 92 2.96 -7.07 -2.97
N ASP A 93 1.65 -7.07 -3.24
CA ASP A 93 0.61 -6.85 -2.23
C ASP A 93 0.80 -7.81 -1.02
N PRO A 94 0.99 -9.14 -1.18
CA PRO A 94 1.21 -10.06 -0.06
C PRO A 94 2.49 -9.79 0.73
N VAL A 95 3.57 -9.40 0.06
CA VAL A 95 4.86 -9.09 0.72
C VAL A 95 4.73 -7.82 1.55
N ASN A 96 4.13 -6.77 0.98
CA ASN A 96 3.89 -5.51 1.67
C ASN A 96 2.96 -5.70 2.88
N GLN A 97 1.89 -6.49 2.72
CA GLN A 97 1.00 -6.84 3.82
C GLN A 97 1.72 -7.60 4.95
N THR A 98 2.60 -8.54 4.59
CA THR A 98 3.36 -9.33 5.57
C THR A 98 4.32 -8.44 6.36
N ILE A 99 5.08 -7.57 5.69
CA ILE A 99 5.99 -6.63 6.34
C ILE A 99 5.20 -5.65 7.21
N LEU A 100 4.06 -5.13 6.72
CA LEU A 100 3.21 -4.24 7.50
C LEU A 100 2.72 -4.93 8.78
N LEU A 101 2.21 -6.17 8.70
CA LEU A 101 1.77 -6.91 9.89
C LEU A 101 2.89 -7.08 10.91
N LYS A 102 4.11 -7.41 10.47
CA LYS A 102 5.28 -7.47 11.35
C LYS A 102 5.51 -6.14 12.08
N ILE A 103 5.46 -5.01 11.36
CA ILE A 103 5.59 -3.66 11.94
C ILE A 103 4.46 -3.39 12.94
N LEU A 104 3.21 -3.67 12.56
CA LEU A 104 2.03 -3.43 13.38
C LEU A 104 2.02 -4.28 14.66
N ASN A 105 2.48 -5.53 14.59
CA ASN A 105 2.63 -6.40 15.75
C ASN A 105 3.58 -5.80 16.79
N ARG A 106 4.69 -5.19 16.33
CA ARG A 106 5.74 -4.66 17.21
C ARG A 106 5.45 -3.25 17.71
N HIS A 107 5.00 -2.37 16.83
CA HIS A 107 4.92 -0.93 17.09
C HIS A 107 3.49 -0.39 17.08
N GLY A 108 2.50 -1.21 16.72
CA GLY A 108 1.13 -0.77 16.52
C GLY A 108 0.96 0.06 15.26
N TRP A 109 -0.21 0.67 15.14
CA TRP A 109 -0.54 1.54 14.01
C TRP A 109 0.24 2.86 14.13
N PRO A 110 0.81 3.41 13.03
CA PRO A 110 1.47 4.71 13.07
C PRO A 110 0.49 5.78 13.56
N CYS A 111 0.76 6.32 14.74
CA CYS A 111 -0.15 7.20 15.46
C CYS A 111 0.62 8.38 16.05
N ASP A 112 0.69 9.46 15.27
CA ASP A 112 1.17 10.78 15.66
C ASP A 112 0.61 11.78 14.63
N ASP A 113 0.39 13.03 15.03
CA ASP A 113 -0.12 14.08 14.16
C ASP A 113 0.79 14.29 12.95
N THR A 114 2.11 14.22 13.14
CA THR A 114 3.09 14.29 12.05
C THR A 114 3.02 13.08 11.11
N LYS A 115 2.46 11.96 11.58
CA LYS A 115 2.40 10.67 10.88
C LYS A 115 1.01 10.36 10.30
N ARG A 116 0.08 11.33 10.23
CA ARG A 116 -1.23 11.15 9.58
C ARG A 116 -1.12 10.66 8.13
N LYS A 117 -0.15 11.18 7.36
CA LYS A 117 0.15 10.70 6.00
C LYS A 117 0.61 9.24 6.00
N LEU A 118 1.42 8.84 6.97
CA LEU A 118 1.92 7.48 7.09
C LEU A 118 0.80 6.49 7.47
N SER A 119 -0.13 6.91 8.33
CA SER A 119 -1.35 6.17 8.65
C SER A 119 -2.19 5.89 7.41
N THR A 120 -2.41 6.89 6.55
CA THR A 120 -3.08 6.69 5.26
C THR A 120 -2.34 5.68 4.38
N LYS A 121 -1.01 5.73 4.32
CA LYS A 121 -0.20 4.78 3.53
C LYS A 121 -0.31 3.34 4.06
N ALA A 122 -0.24 3.16 5.38
CA ALA A 122 -0.48 1.88 6.03
C ALA A 122 -1.89 1.35 5.75
N TRP A 123 -2.90 2.23 5.75
CA TRP A 123 -4.27 1.86 5.39
C TRP A 123 -4.37 1.37 3.95
N HIS A 124 -3.75 2.04 2.97
CA HIS A 124 -3.77 1.58 1.57
C HIS A 124 -3.20 0.16 1.43
N ILE A 125 -2.06 -0.11 2.05
CA ILE A 125 -1.43 -1.45 2.02
C ILE A 125 -2.36 -2.51 2.64
N ALA A 126 -2.99 -2.21 3.80
CA ALA A 126 -3.95 -3.11 4.42
C ALA A 126 -5.22 -3.29 3.56
N TRP A 127 -5.73 -2.22 2.96
CA TRP A 127 -6.92 -2.22 2.11
C TRP A 127 -6.73 -3.03 0.82
N HIS A 128 -5.50 -3.22 0.37
CA HIS A 128 -5.20 -4.12 -0.75
C HIS A 128 -5.51 -5.59 -0.42
N ALA A 129 -5.72 -5.94 0.86
CA ALA A 129 -6.22 -7.25 1.27
C ALA A 129 -7.74 -7.43 1.07
N ARG A 130 -8.49 -6.44 0.55
CA ARG A 130 -9.97 -6.45 0.46
C ARG A 130 -10.63 -7.61 -0.32
N GLY A 131 -9.83 -8.40 -1.02
CA GLY A 131 -10.26 -9.63 -1.69
C GLY A 131 -10.09 -10.91 -0.85
N ASP A 132 -9.44 -10.82 0.31
CA ASP A 132 -9.05 -11.93 1.18
C ASP A 132 -9.55 -11.65 2.61
N LEU A 133 -10.65 -12.30 3.00
CA LEU A 133 -11.28 -12.07 4.31
C LEU A 133 -10.32 -12.38 5.46
N ASP A 134 -9.59 -13.48 5.39
CA ASP A 134 -8.75 -13.93 6.51
C ASP A 134 -7.61 -12.94 6.74
N LYS A 135 -7.02 -12.40 5.66
CA LYS A 135 -6.07 -11.29 5.77
C LYS A 135 -6.71 -10.01 6.28
N MET A 136 -7.88 -9.62 5.79
CA MET A 136 -8.58 -8.44 6.30
C MET A 136 -8.84 -8.56 7.82
N LEU A 137 -9.26 -9.73 8.29
CA LEU A 137 -9.47 -10.00 9.71
C LEU A 137 -8.19 -9.89 10.53
N THR A 138 -7.04 -10.19 9.93
CA THR A 138 -5.73 -10.00 10.59
C THR A 138 -5.42 -8.52 10.81
N PHE A 139 -5.76 -7.64 9.87
CA PHE A 139 -5.57 -6.18 10.02
C PHE A 139 -6.64 -5.51 10.89
N TYR A 140 -7.85 -6.05 10.92
CA TYR A 140 -9.02 -5.41 11.54
C TYR A 140 -8.80 -4.96 13.00
N PRO A 141 -8.20 -5.76 13.91
CA PRO A 141 -7.91 -5.33 15.27
C PRO A 141 -6.99 -4.11 15.37
N TYR A 142 -6.02 -3.97 14.45
CA TYR A 142 -5.13 -2.81 14.40
C TYR A 142 -5.89 -1.54 14.01
N LEU A 143 -6.77 -1.65 13.03
CA LEU A 143 -7.61 -0.55 12.57
C LEU A 143 -8.64 -0.11 13.62
N VAL A 144 -9.21 -1.04 14.37
CA VAL A 144 -10.10 -0.74 15.52
C VAL A 144 -9.36 0.09 16.57
N ARG A 145 -8.15 -0.34 16.97
CA ARG A 145 -7.30 0.40 17.93
C ARG A 145 -6.83 1.75 17.38
N ALA A 146 -6.53 1.83 16.08
CA ALA A 146 -6.15 3.08 15.43
C ALA A 146 -7.32 4.08 15.44
N ASN A 147 -8.54 3.61 15.16
CA ASN A 147 -9.74 4.44 15.15
C ASN A 147 -10.08 4.95 16.56
N SER A 148 -9.99 4.10 17.59
CA SER A 148 -10.23 4.54 18.98
C SER A 148 -9.25 5.62 19.44
N LYS A 149 -8.02 5.58 18.92
CA LYS A 149 -6.97 6.58 19.17
C LYS A 149 -6.96 7.75 18.17
N LYS A 150 -7.94 7.82 17.25
CA LYS A 150 -8.02 8.84 16.17
C LYS A 150 -6.78 8.90 15.26
N CYS A 151 -6.04 7.80 15.14
CA CYS A 151 -4.84 7.72 14.30
C CYS A 151 -5.16 7.50 12.81
N ILE A 152 -6.37 7.03 12.50
CA ILE A 152 -6.84 6.72 11.14
C ILE A 152 -8.04 7.62 10.81
N ASN A 153 -8.20 7.95 9.52
CA ASN A 153 -9.38 8.67 9.06
C ASN A 153 -10.65 7.82 9.29
N ARG A 154 -11.71 8.45 9.80
CA ARG A 154 -12.99 7.78 10.10
C ARG A 154 -13.61 7.10 8.87
N HIS A 155 -13.51 7.71 7.69
CA HIS A 155 -13.99 7.13 6.43
C HIS A 155 -13.21 5.87 6.06
N GLN A 156 -11.88 5.93 6.13
CA GLN A 156 -11.01 4.77 5.86
C GLN A 156 -11.33 3.58 6.78
N PHE A 157 -11.58 3.86 8.07
CA PHE A 157 -12.00 2.82 9.01
C PHE A 157 -13.40 2.27 8.67
N ALA A 158 -14.36 3.14 8.36
CA ALA A 158 -15.72 2.75 8.01
C ALA A 158 -15.75 1.85 6.77
N GLU A 159 -15.02 2.23 5.71
CA GLU A 159 -14.90 1.46 4.47
C GLU A 159 -14.30 0.07 4.73
N PHE A 160 -13.23 0.00 5.54
CA PHE A 160 -12.62 -1.28 5.91
C PHE A 160 -13.58 -2.17 6.70
N LYS A 161 -14.29 -1.57 7.68
CA LYS A 161 -15.28 -2.26 8.52
C LYS A 161 -16.43 -2.81 7.68
N GLU A 162 -17.03 -1.98 6.83
CA GLU A 162 -18.14 -2.37 5.96
C GLU A 162 -17.75 -3.56 5.08
N ARG A 163 -16.54 -3.53 4.51
CA ARG A 163 -16.04 -4.64 3.70
C ARG A 163 -15.89 -5.94 4.49
N VAL A 164 -15.33 -5.89 5.70
CA VAL A 164 -15.23 -7.06 6.60
C VAL A 164 -16.61 -7.62 6.93
N GLU A 165 -17.56 -6.75 7.31
CA GLU A 165 -18.92 -7.14 7.67
C GLU A 165 -19.68 -7.73 6.47
N GLY A 166 -19.53 -7.13 5.29
CA GLY A 166 -20.12 -7.61 4.04
C GLY A 166 -19.65 -9.02 3.68
N ILE A 167 -18.33 -9.28 3.72
CA ILE A 167 -17.81 -10.62 3.40
C ILE A 167 -18.21 -11.65 4.47
N LYS A 168 -18.23 -11.27 5.77
CA LYS A 168 -18.73 -12.15 6.84
C LYS A 168 -20.18 -12.56 6.60
N LYS A 169 -21.04 -11.62 6.22
CA LYS A 169 -22.45 -11.88 5.92
C LYS A 169 -22.60 -12.89 4.78
N VAL A 170 -21.89 -12.69 3.67
CA VAL A 170 -21.91 -13.61 2.52
C VAL A 170 -21.42 -15.01 2.92
N ARG A 171 -20.34 -15.10 3.70
CA ARG A 171 -19.81 -16.40 4.19
C ARG A 171 -20.82 -17.13 5.06
N SER A 172 -21.49 -16.44 5.98
CA SER A 172 -22.52 -17.03 6.84
C SER A 172 -23.72 -17.55 6.02
N GLN A 173 -24.18 -16.78 5.04
CA GLN A 173 -25.28 -17.19 4.15
C GLN A 173 -24.91 -18.45 3.34
N TRP A 174 -23.69 -18.51 2.81
CA TRP A 174 -23.21 -19.67 2.05
C TRP A 174 -23.14 -20.95 2.92
N VAL A 175 -22.69 -20.82 4.16
CA VAL A 175 -22.68 -21.94 5.13
C VAL A 175 -24.09 -22.43 5.43
N GLN A 176 -25.06 -21.52 5.59
CA GLN A 176 -26.46 -21.88 5.82
C GLN A 176 -27.04 -22.67 4.63
N VAL A 177 -26.90 -22.15 3.41
CA VAL A 177 -27.40 -22.79 2.19
C VAL A 177 -26.83 -24.20 2.01
N ASN A 178 -25.51 -24.37 2.21
CA ASN A 178 -24.88 -25.68 2.08
C ASN A 178 -25.30 -26.66 3.17
N THR A 179 -25.55 -26.17 4.38
CA THR A 179 -26.03 -26.99 5.49
C THR A 179 -27.44 -27.50 5.22
N GLU A 180 -28.31 -26.66 4.67
CA GLU A 180 -29.67 -27.02 4.28
C GLU A 180 -29.68 -28.02 3.10
N ALA A 181 -28.89 -27.76 2.05
CA ALA A 181 -28.76 -28.68 0.91
C ALA A 181 -28.28 -30.07 1.34
N ARG A 182 -27.34 -30.15 2.28
CA ARG A 182 -26.85 -31.43 2.82
C ARG A 182 -27.92 -32.18 3.62
N LYS A 183 -28.77 -31.47 4.37
CA LYS A 183 -29.91 -32.10 5.08
C LYS A 183 -30.91 -32.71 4.10
N VAL A 184 -31.24 -32.00 3.02
CA VAL A 184 -32.17 -32.49 1.99
C VAL A 184 -31.64 -33.77 1.32
N ASN A 185 -30.33 -33.81 0.99
CA ASN A 185 -29.74 -34.99 0.36
C ASN A 185 -29.66 -36.22 1.28
N ILE A 186 -29.47 -36.05 2.60
CA ILE A 186 -29.46 -37.18 3.56
C ILE A 186 -30.88 -37.76 3.70
N SER A 187 -31.91 -36.91 3.70
CA SER A 187 -33.31 -37.36 3.80
C SER A 187 -33.84 -38.03 2.52
N ALA A 188 -33.09 -37.98 1.42
CA ALA A 188 -33.48 -38.52 0.12
C ALA A 188 -32.85 -39.89 -0.21
N VAL A 189 -32.09 -40.47 0.72
CA VAL A 189 -31.57 -41.85 0.59
C VAL A 189 -32.51 -42.80 1.34
N PRO A 190 -33.34 -43.59 0.63
CA PRO A 190 -34.23 -44.57 1.25
C PRO A 190 -33.49 -45.75 1.87
#